data_AF-A0A0L0F3V3-F1
#
_entry.id   AF-A0A0L0F3V3-F1
#
_cell.length_a   1.000
_cell.length_b   1.000
_cell.length_c   1.000
_cell.angle_alpha   90.00
_cell.angle_beta   90.00
_cell.angle_gamma   90.00
#
_symmetry.space_group_name_H-M   'P 1'
#
loop_
_entity.id
_entity.type
_entity.pdbx_description
1 polymer ?
#
loop_
_entity_poly.entity_id
_entity_poly.type
_entity_poly.pdbx_seq_one_letter_code
_entity_poly.pdbx_strand_id
1 'polypeptide(L)' 'GTTLDRPFVYGNISNVLTTRKDDAHTHKWTVFFRSINAEDYSSFISQVVFKLHESFRDPVR' A
#
# COMPACT_ATOMS: atom_id res chain seq x y z
N GLY A 1 4.38 11.21 -31.79
CA GLY A 1 3.59 11.18 -30.54
C GLY A 1 4.51 11.52 -29.39
N THR A 2 3.97 12.08 -28.30
CA THR A 2 4.73 12.38 -27.09
C THR A 2 4.45 11.30 -26.05
N THR A 3 5.51 10.70 -25.51
CA THR A 3 5.43 9.71 -24.43
C THR A 3 5.86 10.36 -23.12
N LEU A 4 5.17 10.04 -22.02
CA LEU A 4 5.49 10.54 -20.70
C LEU A 4 5.62 9.37 -19.72
N ASP A 5 6.82 9.20 -19.17
CA ASP A 5 7.10 8.18 -18.17
C ASP A 5 7.07 8.78 -16.75
N ARG A 6 6.46 8.07 -15.81
CA ARG A 6 6.33 8.45 -14.39
C ARG A 6 6.72 7.27 -13.51
N PRO A 7 7.93 7.29 -12.93
CA PRO A 7 8.40 6.16 -12.14
C PRO A 7 7.80 6.19 -10.73
N PHE A 8 7.45 5.02 -10.20
CA PHE A 8 6.84 4.87 -8.88
C PHE A 8 7.45 3.70 -8.10
N VAL A 9 7.21 3.67 -6.80
CA VAL A 9 7.61 2.59 -5.89
C VAL A 9 6.37 2.04 -5.21
N TYR A 10 6.28 0.72 -5.13
CA TYR A 10 5.24 0.01 -4.40
C TYR A 10 5.87 -1.06 -3.51
N GLY A 11 5.14 -1.49 -2.49
CA GLY A 11 5.59 -2.53 -1.59
C GLY A 11 4.89 -2.47 -0.25
N ASN A 12 5.54 -3.02 0.77
CA ASN A 12 5.05 -2.96 2.14
C ASN A 12 6.19 -2.74 3.14
N ILE A 13 5.84 -2.20 4.30
CA ILE A 13 6.70 -2.15 5.49
C ILE A 13 6.01 -2.96 6.57
N SER A 14 6.76 -3.77 7.32
CA SER A 14 6.23 -4.61 8.40
C SER A 14 7.02 -4.37 9.69
N ASN A 15 6.30 -4.21 10.80
CA ASN A 15 6.88 -4.02 12.13
C ASN A 15 6.32 -5.10 13.07
N VAL A 16 7.21 -5.73 13.84
CA VAL A 16 6.84 -6.73 14.85
C VAL A 16 6.01 -6.06 15.95
N LEU A 17 4.90 -6.68 16.36
CA LEU A 17 4.11 -6.22 17.49
C LEU A 17 4.78 -6.66 18.80
N THR A 18 5.16 -5.69 19.63
CA THR A 18 5.84 -5.93 20.92
C THR A 18 4.90 -6.49 21.99
N THR A 19 3.62 -6.16 21.90
CA THR A 19 2.56 -6.73 22.74
C THR A 19 1.70 -7.62 21.87
N ARG A 20 1.64 -8.92 22.19
CA ARG A 20 0.62 -9.80 21.65
C ARG A 20 -0.70 -9.39 22.30
N LYS A 21 -1.51 -8.60 21.59
CA LYS A 21 -2.94 -8.51 21.92
C LYS A 21 -3.58 -9.88 21.65
N ASP A 22 -4.72 -10.16 22.25
CA ASP A 22 -5.41 -11.45 22.18
C ASP A 22 -5.72 -11.95 20.76
N ASP A 23 -5.66 -11.07 19.76
CA ASP A 23 -5.63 -11.46 18.36
C ASP A 23 -4.22 -11.93 17.98
N ALA A 24 -4.09 -13.18 17.53
CA ALA A 24 -2.85 -13.88 17.16
C ALA A 24 -1.98 -13.22 16.06
N HIS A 25 -2.20 -11.95 15.74
CA HIS A 25 -1.39 -11.14 14.85
C HIS A 25 0.00 -10.87 15.44
N THR A 26 1.02 -11.08 14.62
CA THR A 26 2.44 -10.94 15.01
C THR A 26 3.08 -9.65 14.49
N HIS A 27 2.53 -9.08 13.41
CA HIS A 27 3.08 -7.93 12.72
C HIS A 27 2.00 -6.93 12.36
N LYS A 28 2.36 -5.65 12.41
CA LYS A 28 1.63 -4.58 11.74
C LYS A 28 2.35 -4.23 10.46
N TRP A 29 1.64 -4.28 9.35
CA TRP A 29 2.18 -3.96 8.04
C TRP A 29 1.37 -2.85 7.37
N THR A 30 2.04 -2.13 6.48
CA THR A 30 1.47 -1.08 5.64
C THR A 30 1.88 -1.35 4.20
N VAL A 31 0.92 -1.64 3.33
CA VAL A 31 1.12 -1.63 1.87
C VAL A 31 1.06 -0.20 1.35
N PHE A 32 1.86 0.13 0.35
CA PHE A 32 1.92 1.49 -0.18
C PHE A 32 2.19 1.53 -1.68
N PHE A 33 1.77 2.65 -2.26
CA PHE A 33 2.15 3.14 -3.57
C PHE A 33 2.64 4.58 -3.40
N ARG A 34 3.83 4.92 -3.92
CA ARG A 34 4.47 6.22 -3.73
C ARG A 34 5.19 6.69 -4.99
N SER A 35 5.18 7.99 -5.24
CA SER A 35 6.07 8.61 -6.22
C SER A 35 7.50 8.67 -5.67
N ILE A 36 8.49 8.69 -6.56
CA ILE A 36 9.91 8.73 -6.16
C ILE A 36 10.29 10.11 -5.59
N ASN A 37 9.71 11.18 -6.12
CA ASN A 37 10.08 12.57 -5.82
C ASN A 37 9.04 13.31 -4.95
N ALA A 38 8.18 12.58 -4.23
CA ALA A 38 7.04 13.16 -3.52
C ALA A 38 6.12 14.02 -4.42
N GLU A 39 6.09 13.71 -5.72
CA GLU A 39 5.16 14.27 -6.69
C GLU A 39 3.73 13.79 -6.42
N ASP A 40 2.74 14.65 -6.67
CA ASP A 40 1.33 14.30 -6.60
C ASP A 40 0.85 13.65 -7.90
N TYR A 41 0.44 12.39 -7.82
CA TYR A 41 -0.07 11.61 -8.96
C TYR A 41 -1.60 11.65 -9.09
N SER A 42 -2.29 12.37 -8.20
CA SER A 42 -3.76 12.49 -8.20
C SER A 42 -4.32 13.13 -9.49
N SER A 43 -3.48 13.83 -10.25
CA SER A 43 -3.85 14.44 -11.53
C SER A 43 -4.07 13.42 -12.66
N PHE A 44 -3.45 12.23 -12.59
CA PHE A 44 -3.54 11.21 -13.65
C PHE A 44 -3.80 9.79 -13.14
N ILE A 45 -3.73 9.54 -11.82
CA ILE A 45 -4.17 8.30 -11.18
C ILE A 45 -5.52 8.56 -10.53
N SER A 46 -6.56 7.88 -11.01
CA SER A 46 -7.92 8.03 -10.47
C SER A 46 -8.10 7.35 -9.10
N GLN A 47 -7.54 6.16 -8.93
CA GLN A 47 -7.57 5.40 -7.68
C GLN A 47 -6.48 4.33 -7.66
N VAL A 48 -6.08 3.92 -6.46
CA VAL A 48 -5.21 2.77 -6.22
C VAL A 48 -6.01 1.79 -5.37
N VAL A 49 -6.07 0.54 -5.81
CA VAL A 49 -6.84 -0.52 -5.14
C VAL A 49 -5.88 -1.59 -4.63
N PHE A 50 -5.96 -1.89 -3.33
CA PHE A 50 -5.23 -2.96 -2.67
C PHE A 50 -6.17 -4.15 -2.42
N LYS A 51 -5.93 -5.25 -3.12
CA LYS A 51 -6.62 -6.52 -2.88
C LYS A 51 -5.86 -7.35 -1.84
N LEU A 52 -6.45 -7.48 -0.66
CA LEU A 52 -5.99 -8.28 0.46
C LEU A 52 -6.50 -9.73 0.34
N HIS A 53 -5.96 -10.61 1.18
CA HIS A 53 -6.48 -11.97 1.32
C HIS A 53 -7.93 -11.95 1.83
N GLU A 54 -8.75 -12.91 1.42
CA GLU A 54 -10.20 -12.94 1.68
C GLU A 54 -10.57 -13.06 3.16
N SER A 55 -9.63 -13.49 4.01
CA SER A 55 -9.80 -13.49 5.47
C SER A 55 -9.86 -12.10 6.08
N PHE A 56 -9.44 -11.06 5.36
CA PHE A 56 -9.52 -9.69 5.83
C PHE A 56 -10.90 -9.12 5.56
N ARG A 57 -11.46 -8.44 6.57
CA ARG A 57 -12.67 -7.64 6.39
C ARG A 57 -12.41 -6.54 5.37
N ASP A 58 -13.32 -6.44 4.41
CA ASP A 58 -13.25 -5.52 3.26
C ASP A 58 -11.89 -5.69 2.55
N PRO A 59 -11.69 -6.82 1.83
CA PRO A 59 -10.40 -7.17 1.26
C PRO A 59 -10.02 -6.30 0.07
N VAL A 60 -10.96 -5.55 -0.50
CA VAL A 60 -10.68 -4.55 -1.55
C VAL A 60 -10.67 -3.19 -0.87
N ARG A 61 -9.49 -2.57 -0.78
CA ARG A 61 -9.27 -1.27 -0.13
C ARG A 61 -8.68 -0.24 -1.06
#